data_AF-A0A355VUK8-F1
#
_entry.id   AF-A0A355VUK8-F1
#
_cell.length_a   1.000
_cell.length_b   1.000
_cell.length_c   1.000
_cell.angle_alpha   90.00
_cell.angle_beta   90.00
_cell.angle_gamma   90.00
#
_symmetry.space_group_name_H-M   'P 1'
#
loop_
_entity.id
_entity.type
_entity.pdbx_description
1 polymer ?
#
loop_
_entity_poly.entity_id
_entity_poly.type
_entity_poly.pdbx_seq_one_letter_code
_entity_poly.pdbx_strand_id
1 'polypeptide(L)'
;EELFDPEHAIDLYYDVVKKATEWPTKDYSIKTLAKYLGFNWRDTNPSGAASIEWFDRWIKTGDPQVRQRILDYNEDDCIATRVLLDGIRQLTPNI
;
A
#
# COMPACT_ATOMS: atom_id res chain seq x y z
N GLU A 1 11.41 14.54 11.34
CA GLU A 1 10.76 14.25 10.05
C GLU A 1 9.58 15.20 9.91
N GLU A 2 9.73 16.32 9.19
CA GLU A 2 8.63 17.29 8.98
C GLU A 2 7.58 16.78 7.98
N LEU A 3 7.95 15.83 7.13
CA LEU A 3 7.08 15.34 6.05
C LEU A 3 5.82 14.61 6.56
N PHE A 4 5.91 13.96 7.72
CA PHE A 4 4.83 13.16 8.30
C PHE A 4 4.27 13.80 9.58
N ASP A 5 4.39 15.12 9.69
CA ASP A 5 3.75 15.86 10.79
C ASP A 5 2.23 15.60 10.76
N PRO A 6 1.61 15.16 11.86
CA PRO A 6 0.16 14.95 11.94
C PRO A 6 -0.68 16.18 11.63
N GLU A 7 -0.12 17.40 11.68
CA GLU A 7 -0.81 18.61 11.22
C GLU A 7 -1.01 18.64 9.69
N HIS A 8 -0.23 17.85 8.94
CA HIS A 8 -0.18 17.89 7.48
C HIS A 8 -0.37 16.52 6.82
N ALA A 9 -0.31 15.43 7.58
CA ALA A 9 -0.47 14.07 7.12
C ALA A 9 -1.52 13.31 7.95
N ILE A 10 -2.21 12.36 7.32
CA ILE A 10 -3.14 11.44 7.98
C ILE A 10 -2.60 10.03 7.80
N ASP A 11 -2.47 9.28 8.89
CA ASP A 11 -2.18 7.85 8.83
C ASP A 11 -3.49 7.09 8.62
N LEU A 12 -3.74 6.65 7.38
CA LEU A 12 -4.97 5.90 7.07
C LEU A 12 -5.14 4.65 7.93
N TYR A 13 -4.06 4.01 8.39
CA TYR A 13 -4.16 2.78 9.17
C TYR A 13 -4.66 3.04 10.58
N TYR A 14 -3.98 3.93 11.33
CA TYR A 14 -4.32 4.19 12.74
C TYR A 14 -5.44 5.22 12.91
N ASP A 15 -5.48 6.27 12.10
CA ASP A 15 -6.42 7.37 12.30
C ASP A 15 -7.80 7.06 11.72
N VAL A 16 -7.89 6.16 10.73
CA VAL A 16 -9.12 5.89 9.99
C VAL A 16 -9.50 4.42 10.01
N VAL A 17 -8.71 3.54 9.40
CA VAL A 17 -9.10 2.14 9.18
C VAL A 17 -9.38 1.42 10.49
N LYS A 18 -8.42 1.41 11.42
CA LYS A 18 -8.59 0.75 12.73
C LYS A 18 -9.60 1.43 13.63
N LYS A 19 -9.79 2.74 13.46
CA LYS A 19 -10.57 3.57 14.40
C LYS A 19 -12.04 3.65 14.04
N ALA A 20 -12.36 3.64 12.74
CA ALA A 20 -13.67 4.10 12.25
C ALA A 20 -14.25 3.24 11.11
N THR A 21 -13.63 2.12 10.76
CA THR A 21 -14.13 1.24 9.68
C THR A 21 -14.08 -0.23 10.09
N GLU A 22 -14.96 -1.04 9.51
CA GLU A 22 -14.93 -2.49 9.60
C GLU A 22 -14.93 -3.07 8.19
N TRP A 23 -14.09 -4.09 7.96
CA TRP A 23 -13.94 -4.70 6.64
C TRP A 23 -14.12 -6.22 6.74
N PRO A 24 -14.77 -6.86 5.75
CA PRO A 24 -14.93 -8.32 5.73
C PRO A 24 -13.63 -8.99 5.23
N THR A 25 -12.53 -8.73 5.91
CA THR A 25 -11.19 -9.21 5.59
C THR A 25 -10.53 -9.84 6.81
N LYS A 26 -9.50 -10.67 6.60
CA LYS A 26 -8.77 -11.36 7.69
C LYS A 26 -7.86 -10.43 8.49
N ASP A 27 -7.42 -9.36 7.86
CA ASP A 27 -6.55 -8.33 8.42
C ASP A 27 -6.77 -6.99 7.70
N TYR A 28 -6.14 -5.96 8.23
CA TYR A 28 -6.19 -4.58 7.73
C TYR A 28 -4.89 -4.16 7.05
N SER A 29 -4.11 -5.11 6.53
CA SER A 29 -2.96 -4.74 5.69
C SER A 29 -3.44 -4.08 4.40
N ILE A 30 -2.63 -3.16 3.86
CA ILE A 30 -2.94 -2.51 2.58
C ILE A 30 -3.15 -3.53 1.45
N LYS A 31 -2.43 -4.65 1.48
CA LYS A 31 -2.56 -5.73 0.50
C LYS A 31 -3.90 -6.41 0.56
N THR A 32 -4.39 -6.69 1.76
CA THR A 32 -5.69 -7.31 1.93
C THR A 32 -6.82 -6.35 1.56
N LEU A 33 -6.76 -5.10 2.05
CA LEU A 33 -7.81 -4.11 1.82
C LEU A 33 -7.90 -3.66 0.36
N ALA A 34 -6.76 -3.34 -0.28
CA ALA A 34 -6.78 -2.92 -1.68
C ALA A 34 -7.23 -4.05 -2.62
N LYS A 35 -6.84 -5.31 -2.34
CA LYS A 35 -7.36 -6.48 -3.08
C LYS A 35 -8.86 -6.65 -2.89
N TYR A 36 -9.37 -6.49 -1.66
CA TYR A 36 -10.80 -6.52 -1.40
C TYR A 36 -11.55 -5.45 -2.21
N LEU A 37 -10.93 -4.27 -2.37
CA LEU A 37 -11.42 -3.17 -3.21
C LEU A 37 -11.14 -3.35 -4.72
N GLY A 38 -10.64 -4.51 -5.15
CA GLY A 38 -10.46 -4.86 -6.57
C GLY A 38 -9.11 -4.46 -7.19
N PHE A 39 -8.16 -3.91 -6.41
CA PHE A 39 -6.82 -3.58 -6.90
C PHE A 39 -5.92 -4.81 -6.97
N ASN A 40 -5.07 -4.86 -7.99
CA ASN A 40 -4.05 -5.89 -8.16
C ASN A 40 -2.71 -5.22 -8.48
N TRP A 41 -1.67 -5.64 -7.77
CA TRP A 41 -0.28 -5.27 -8.09
C TRP A 41 0.12 -5.90 -9.42
N ARG A 42 1.00 -5.22 -10.16
CA ARG A 42 1.62 -5.71 -11.39
C ARG A 42 2.49 -6.94 -11.14
N ASP A 43 3.19 -6.96 -10.01
CA ASP A 43 4.09 -8.05 -9.64
C ASP A 43 3.32 -9.28 -9.15
N THR A 44 3.81 -10.48 -9.49
CA THR A 44 3.21 -11.75 -9.09
C THR A 44 3.56 -12.16 -7.65
N ASN A 45 4.59 -11.57 -7.04
CA ASN A 45 5.00 -11.77 -5.65
C ASN A 45 5.24 -10.42 -4.92
N PRO A 46 4.20 -9.58 -4.77
CA PRO A 46 4.34 -8.24 -4.17
C PRO A 46 4.41 -8.37 -2.64
N SER A 47 5.58 -8.61 -2.07
CA SER A 47 5.81 -8.71 -0.62
C SER A 47 6.94 -7.79 -0.16
N GLY A 48 6.89 -7.34 1.10
CA GLY A 48 7.98 -6.53 1.66
C GLY A 48 9.30 -7.30 1.75
N ALA A 49 9.24 -8.62 1.99
CA ALA A 49 10.42 -9.47 1.95
C ALA A 49 11.00 -9.57 0.52
N ALA A 50 10.15 -9.68 -0.49
CA ALA A 50 10.59 -9.71 -1.88
C ALA A 50 11.20 -8.38 -2.33
N SER A 51 10.63 -7.23 -1.93
CA SER A 51 11.20 -5.92 -2.29
C SER A 51 12.58 -5.68 -1.67
N ILE A 52 12.84 -6.17 -0.46
CA ILE A 52 14.18 -6.15 0.16
C ILE A 52 15.17 -6.97 -0.67
N GLU A 53 14.78 -8.18 -1.08
CA GLU A 53 15.63 -9.05 -1.91
C GLU A 53 15.90 -8.43 -3.30
N TRP A 54 14.90 -7.83 -3.94
CA TRP A 54 15.07 -7.14 -5.21
C TRP A 54 16.03 -5.96 -5.07
N PHE A 55 15.93 -5.19 -3.98
CA PHE A 55 16.81 -4.07 -3.73
C PHE A 55 18.26 -4.52 -3.52
N ASP A 56 18.50 -5.53 -2.68
CA ASP A 56 19.83 -6.13 -2.51
C ASP A 56 20.42 -6.63 -3.85
N ARG A 57 19.60 -7.31 -4.66
CA ARG A 57 20.01 -7.76 -6.00
C ARG A 57 20.37 -6.57 -6.89
N TRP A 58 19.56 -5.51 -6.92
CA TRP A 58 19.83 -4.32 -7.72
C TRP A 58 21.14 -3.64 -7.29
N ILE A 59 21.38 -3.49 -5.98
CA ILE A 59 22.63 -2.92 -5.47
C ILE A 59 23.85 -3.74 -5.92
N LYS A 60 23.75 -5.07 -5.94
CA LYS A 60 24.86 -5.96 -6.34
C LYS A 60 25.09 -6.03 -7.85
N THR A 61 24.03 -5.91 -8.65
CA THR A 61 24.08 -6.20 -10.10
C THR A 61 23.97 -4.95 -10.97
N GLY A 62 23.37 -3.88 -10.46
CA GLY A 62 23.01 -2.70 -11.25
C GLY A 62 21.91 -2.94 -12.28
N ASP A 63 21.22 -4.09 -12.25
CA ASP A 63 20.28 -4.47 -13.31
C ASP A 63 19.09 -3.50 -13.41
N PRO A 64 18.93 -2.79 -14.55
CA PRO A 64 17.85 -1.82 -14.72
C PRO A 64 16.46 -2.46 -14.70
N GLN A 65 16.32 -3.75 -15.02
CA GLN A 65 15.03 -4.44 -14.94
C GLN A 65 14.60 -4.67 -13.49
N VAL A 66 15.55 -5.02 -12.62
CA VAL A 66 15.29 -5.15 -11.17
C VAL A 66 14.93 -3.80 -10.57
N ARG A 67 15.63 -2.73 -10.99
CA ARG A 67 15.28 -1.36 -10.61
C ARG A 67 13.87 -0.99 -11.03
N GLN A 68 13.50 -1.26 -12.28
CA GLN A 68 12.16 -0.95 -12.78
C GLN A 68 11.09 -1.71 -12.00
N ARG A 69 11.32 -2.99 -11.72
CA ARG A 69 10.43 -3.81 -10.88
C ARG A 69 10.20 -3.21 -9.50
N ILE A 70 11.24 -2.66 -8.86
CA ILE A 70 11.13 -1.98 -7.56
C ILE A 70 10.31 -0.69 -7.69
N LEU A 71 10.54 0.09 -8.75
CA LEU A 71 9.78 1.33 -9.00
C LEU A 71 8.30 1.02 -9.24
N ASP A 72 8.01 0.01 -10.06
CA ASP A 72 6.64 -0.45 -10.31
C ASP A 72 5.95 -0.92 -9.02
N TYR A 73 6.65 -1.68 -8.17
CA TYR A 73 6.12 -2.11 -6.88
C TYR A 73 5.81 -0.92 -5.94
N ASN A 74 6.69 0.08 -5.87
CA ASN A 74 6.45 1.27 -5.04
C ASN A 74 5.31 2.14 -5.58
N GLU A 75 5.21 2.29 -6.89
CA GLU A 75 4.10 2.99 -7.51
C GLU A 75 2.77 2.26 -7.26
N ASP A 76 2.75 0.93 -7.34
CA ASP A 76 1.57 0.14 -6.98
C ASP A 76 1.15 0.32 -5.51
N ASP A 77 2.11 0.40 -4.57
CA ASP A 77 1.80 0.67 -3.15
C ASP A 77 1.16 2.06 -2.96
N CYS A 78 1.60 3.08 -3.71
CA CYS A 78 0.96 4.40 -3.74
C CYS A 78 -0.46 4.36 -4.33
N ILE A 79 -0.66 3.65 -5.45
CA ILE A 79 -1.97 3.50 -6.07
C ILE A 79 -2.92 2.72 -5.14
N ALA A 80 -2.46 1.62 -4.53
CA ALA A 80 -3.22 0.83 -3.58
C ALA A 80 -3.68 1.69 -2.39
N THR A 81 -2.81 2.56 -1.88
CA THR A 81 -3.16 3.51 -0.81
C THR A 81 -4.26 4.47 -1.24
N ARG A 82 -4.22 4.98 -2.48
CA ARG A 82 -5.30 5.81 -3.03
C ARG A 82 -6.60 5.03 -3.21
N VAL A 83 -6.55 3.80 -3.71
CA VAL A 83 -7.72 2.92 -3.82
C VAL A 83 -8.39 2.72 -2.45
N LEU A 84 -7.59 2.49 -1.41
CA LEU A 84 -8.12 2.40 -0.04
C LEU A 84 -8.79 3.69 0.41
N LEU A 85 -8.13 4.85 0.23
CA LEU A 85 -8.71 6.15 0.56
C LEU A 85 -10.05 6.39 -0.15
N ASP A 86 -10.11 6.12 -1.45
CA ASP A 86 -11.33 6.31 -2.24
C ASP A 86 -12.42 5.32 -1.82
N GLY A 87 -12.06 4.07 -1.48
CA GLY A 87 -12.96 3.10 -0.89
C GLY A 87 -13.54 3.56 0.45
N ILE A 88 -12.70 4.08 1.35
CA ILE A 88 -13.13 4.65 2.64
C ILE A 88 -14.12 5.81 2.43
N ARG A 89 -13.85 6.71 1.48
CA ARG A 89 -14.73 7.85 1.17
C ARG A 89 -16.11 7.43 0.66
N GLN A 90 -16.23 6.23 0.11
CA GLN A 90 -17.50 5.66 -0.37
C GLN A 90 -18.25 4.89 0.73
N LEU A 91 -17.63 4.63 1.88
CA LEU A 91 -18.33 4.06 3.03
C LEU A 91 -19.34 5.10 3.53
N THR A 92 -20.62 4.80 3.33
CA THR A 92 -21.69 5.64 3.89
C THR A 92 -21.74 5.33 5.39
N PRO A 93 -21.83 6.34 6.28
CA PRO A 93 -22.11 6.07 7.69
C PRO A 93 -23.40 5.25 7.75
N ASN A 94 -23.35 4.10 8.43
CA ASN A 94 -24.57 3.38 8.78
C ASN A 94 -25.40 4.34 9.66
N ILE A 95 -26.48 4.87 9.09
CA ILE A 95 -27.50 5.64 9.82
C ILE A 95 -28.21 4.69 10.78
#